data_AF-A0A2N2G2Q8-F1
#
_entry.id   AF-A0A2N2G2Q8-F1
#
_cell.length_a   1.000
_cell.length_b   1.000
_cell.length_c   1.000
_cell.angle_alpha   90.00
_cell.angle_beta   90.00
_cell.angle_gamma   90.00
#
_symmetry.space_group_name_H-M   'P 1'
#
loop_
_entity.id
_entity.type
_entity.pdbx_description
1 polymer ?
#
loop_
_entity_poly.entity_id
_entity_poly.type
_entity_poly.pdbx_seq_one_letter_code
_entity_poly.pdbx_strand_id
1 'polypeptide(L)'
;MIGALWTGISGLSSHQTALDNEAHNIANVNTVGYKSSRIAFADQMYQDRIGKGSKVLDAEKIYEQGNLKVTGVSYDVALSGDGFFTVSDKNNGGGTAETYYTRAGNFRMGDNGTLQDAAGNEVQGWIMSQIDSDADVVSTNPNITKFTSDYTKLVSSQVVSHSTYVETITAKTTDYNTTSKADSLTVFTGAGYKTESGKIADIEELSKAYATALQKYKEDPDGTSASAVTQISYIDFEDQGG
;
A
#
# COMPACT_ATOMS: atom_id res chain seq x y z
N MET A 1 15.60 25.08 -55.18
CA MET A 1 14.22 25.49 -54.83
C MET A 1 13.44 24.39 -54.13
N ILE A 2 13.46 23.12 -54.59
CA ILE A 2 12.65 22.04 -54.01
C ILE A 2 13.02 21.66 -52.56
N GLY A 3 14.29 21.77 -52.17
CA GLY A 3 14.74 21.41 -50.81
C GLY A 3 14.17 22.30 -49.70
N ALA A 4 14.06 23.60 -49.94
CA ALA A 4 13.51 24.54 -48.96
C ALA A 4 12.00 24.35 -48.73
N LEU A 5 11.27 23.96 -49.77
CA LEU A 5 9.84 23.64 -49.66
C LEU A 5 9.62 22.38 -48.82
N TRP A 6 10.43 21.33 -49.03
CA TRP A 6 10.37 20.10 -48.21
C TRP A 6 10.72 20.35 -46.75
N THR A 7 11.73 21.18 -46.48
CA THR A 7 12.09 21.61 -45.11
C THR A 7 10.98 22.44 -44.45
N GLY A 8 10.29 23.30 -45.21
CA GLY A 8 9.12 24.03 -44.70
C GLY A 8 7.93 23.12 -44.39
N ILE A 9 7.64 22.15 -45.27
CA ILE A 9 6.56 21.18 -45.09
C ILE A 9 6.84 20.26 -43.89
N SER A 10 8.08 19.79 -43.70
CA SER A 10 8.43 18.95 -42.56
C SER A 10 8.28 19.70 -41.23
N GLY A 11 8.68 20.98 -41.18
CA GLY A 11 8.40 21.86 -40.05
C GLY A 11 6.91 21.98 -39.74
N LEU A 12 6.08 22.30 -40.73
CA LEU A 12 4.63 22.45 -40.56
C LEU A 12 3.96 21.15 -40.11
N SER A 13 4.35 20.01 -40.70
CA SER A 13 3.84 18.69 -40.31
C SER A 13 4.23 18.34 -38.87
N SER A 14 5.47 18.64 -38.46
CA SER A 14 5.91 18.39 -37.08
C SER A 14 5.16 19.25 -36.07
N HIS A 15 4.89 20.52 -36.42
CA HIS A 15 4.10 21.41 -35.58
C HIS A 15 2.64 20.98 -35.49
N GLN A 16 2.06 20.45 -36.57
CA GLN A 16 0.70 19.90 -36.53
C GLN A 16 0.58 18.80 -35.48
N THR A 17 1.49 17.82 -35.49
CA THR A 17 1.49 16.74 -34.48
C THR A 17 1.68 17.26 -33.05
N ALA A 18 2.47 18.31 -32.86
CA ALA A 18 2.64 18.94 -31.55
C ALA A 18 1.39 19.67 -31.08
N LEU A 19 0.68 20.36 -31.98
CA LEU A 19 -0.61 20.98 -31.67
C LEU A 19 -1.67 19.91 -31.35
N ASP A 20 -1.68 18.78 -32.06
CA ASP A 20 -2.59 17.68 -31.80
C ASP A 20 -2.34 17.07 -30.41
N ASN A 21 -1.08 16.93 -29.99
CA ASN A 21 -0.73 16.47 -28.65
C ASN A 21 -1.20 17.45 -27.57
N GLU A 22 -0.94 18.75 -27.75
CA GLU A 22 -1.37 19.76 -26.78
C GLU A 22 -2.91 19.85 -26.69
N ALA A 23 -3.60 19.77 -27.82
CA ALA A 23 -5.06 19.69 -27.86
C ALA A 23 -5.58 18.45 -27.11
N HIS A 24 -4.91 17.31 -27.27
CA HIS A 24 -5.24 16.08 -26.55
C HIS A 24 -4.99 16.19 -25.04
N ASN A 25 -3.91 16.85 -24.60
CA ASN A 25 -3.64 17.12 -23.19
C ASN A 25 -4.74 18.01 -22.58
N ILE A 26 -5.10 19.10 -23.26
CA ILE A 26 -6.14 20.04 -22.81
C ILE A 26 -7.50 19.34 -22.73
N ALA A 27 -7.85 18.52 -23.72
CA ALA A 27 -9.11 17.78 -23.74
C ALA A 27 -9.25 16.81 -22.56
N ASN A 28 -8.13 16.25 -22.08
CA ASN A 28 -8.10 15.25 -21.01
C ASN A 28 -7.73 15.81 -19.63
N VAL A 29 -7.75 17.13 -19.45
CA VAL A 29 -7.38 17.78 -18.17
C VAL A 29 -8.22 17.31 -16.97
N ASN A 30 -9.47 16.91 -17.21
CA ASN A 30 -10.39 16.42 -16.17
C ASN A 30 -10.49 14.89 -16.11
N THR A 31 -9.71 14.17 -16.94
CA THR A 31 -9.72 12.70 -16.94
C THR A 31 -8.88 12.18 -15.78
N VAL A 32 -9.50 11.37 -14.91
CA VAL A 32 -8.83 10.82 -13.73
C VAL A 32 -7.67 9.92 -14.14
N GLY A 33 -6.50 10.11 -13.53
CA GLY A 33 -5.32 9.30 -13.81
C GLY A 33 -4.64 9.59 -15.15
N TYR A 34 -5.07 10.62 -15.89
CA TYR A 34 -4.42 11.03 -17.14
C TYR A 34 -2.97 11.49 -16.90
N LYS A 35 -2.11 11.20 -17.87
CA LYS A 35 -0.70 11.59 -17.89
C LYS A 35 -0.44 12.34 -19.19
N SER A 36 -0.05 13.61 -19.06
CA SER A 36 0.26 14.49 -20.17
C SER A 36 1.36 13.89 -21.03
N SER A 37 1.28 14.08 -22.34
CA SER A 37 2.37 13.77 -23.25
C SER A 37 3.05 15.04 -23.78
N ARG A 38 4.31 14.91 -24.18
CA ARG A 38 5.05 15.97 -24.90
C ARG A 38 5.71 15.40 -26.16
N ILE A 39 5.73 16.20 -27.22
CA ILE A 39 6.41 15.85 -28.48
C ILE A 39 7.88 16.31 -28.40
N ALA A 40 8.81 15.38 -28.61
CA ALA A 40 10.21 15.67 -28.82
C ALA A 40 10.50 15.83 -30.31
N PHE A 41 11.24 16.86 -30.68
CA PHE A 41 11.65 17.10 -32.07
C PHE A 41 13.13 16.74 -32.26
N ALA A 42 13.47 16.26 -33.45
CA ALA A 42 14.85 16.08 -33.88
C ALA A 42 15.05 16.64 -35.29
N ASP A 43 16.23 17.17 -35.56
CA ASP A 43 16.63 17.56 -36.91
C ASP A 43 16.95 16.31 -37.75
N GLN A 44 16.72 16.41 -39.05
CA GLN A 44 17.01 15.38 -40.03
C GLN A 44 18.47 15.47 -40.50
N MET A 45 19.04 14.35 -40.95
CA MET A 45 20.47 14.26 -41.27
C MET A 45 20.92 15.30 -42.30
N TYR A 46 22.09 15.86 -42.04
CA TYR A 46 22.68 16.95 -42.82
C TYR A 46 23.31 16.39 -44.10
N GLN A 47 23.14 17.11 -45.21
CA GLN A 47 23.85 16.85 -46.46
C GLN A 47 24.68 18.10 -46.80
N ASP A 48 26.00 17.97 -46.93
CA ASP A 48 26.90 19.09 -47.24
C ASP A 48 26.73 20.30 -46.30
N ARG A 49 26.51 20.04 -44.99
CA ARG A 49 26.22 21.04 -43.94
C ARG A 49 24.85 21.74 -44.06
N ILE A 50 23.97 21.25 -44.93
CA ILE A 50 22.60 21.74 -45.10
C ILE A 50 21.65 20.78 -44.37
N GLY A 51 20.94 21.30 -43.37
CA GLY A 51 19.88 20.58 -42.64
C GLY A 51 18.67 20.30 -43.53
N LYS A 52 18.04 19.15 -43.35
CA LYS A 52 16.89 18.70 -44.17
C LYS A 52 15.53 18.98 -43.52
N GLY A 53 15.51 19.59 -42.32
CA GLY A 53 14.30 19.99 -41.60
C GLY A 53 14.02 19.11 -40.39
N SER A 54 12.92 19.38 -39.69
CA SER A 54 12.59 18.70 -38.42
C SER A 54 11.68 17.50 -38.63
N LYS A 55 11.80 16.52 -37.73
CA LYS A 55 10.85 15.42 -37.55
C LYS A 55 10.44 15.28 -36.09
N VAL A 56 9.29 14.65 -35.86
CA VAL A 56 8.94 14.16 -34.53
C VAL A 56 9.83 12.96 -34.20
N LEU A 57 10.54 13.03 -33.08
CA LEU A 57 11.39 11.97 -32.59
C LEU A 57 10.58 10.95 -31.79
N ASP A 58 9.83 11.44 -30.80
CA ASP A 58 9.05 10.61 -29.90
C ASP A 58 7.92 11.41 -29.24
N ALA A 59 6.92 10.70 -28.71
CA ALA A 59 5.86 11.23 -27.87
C ALA A 59 6.02 10.66 -26.45
N GLU A 60 6.67 11.43 -25.58
CA GLU A 60 6.98 11.00 -24.22
C GLU A 60 5.82 11.30 -23.27
N LYS A 61 5.50 10.36 -22.38
CA LYS A 61 4.50 10.53 -21.33
C LYS A 61 5.17 11.00 -20.04
N ILE A 62 4.61 12.05 -19.43
CA ILE A 62 5.13 12.67 -18.21
C ILE A 62 4.46 12.01 -16.99
N TYR A 63 5.25 11.31 -16.18
CA TYR A 63 4.79 10.59 -14.99
C TYR A 63 4.93 11.40 -13.69
N GLU A 64 4.37 12.60 -13.66
CA GLU A 64 4.35 13.42 -12.45
C GLU A 64 3.06 13.21 -11.63
N GLN A 65 3.15 13.33 -10.31
CA GLN A 65 2.00 13.22 -9.41
C GLN A 65 1.13 14.48 -9.52
N GLY A 66 -0.13 14.30 -9.91
CA GLY A 66 -1.12 15.37 -9.95
C GLY A 66 -1.78 15.63 -8.59
N ASN A 67 -2.61 16.67 -8.55
CA ASN A 67 -3.41 17.00 -7.36
C ASN A 67 -4.43 15.90 -7.05
N LEU A 68 -4.51 15.52 -5.77
CA LEU A 68 -5.52 14.59 -5.28
C LEU A 68 -6.74 15.38 -4.77
N LYS A 69 -7.93 14.97 -5.20
CA LYS A 69 -9.21 15.52 -4.73
C LYS A 69 -10.00 14.44 -4.02
N VAL A 70 -10.40 14.70 -2.78
CA VAL A 70 -11.26 13.79 -2.02
C VAL A 70 -12.67 13.80 -2.62
N THR A 71 -13.21 12.62 -2.94
CA THR A 71 -14.54 12.46 -3.56
C THR A 71 -15.62 12.06 -2.56
N GLY A 72 -15.25 11.50 -1.41
CA GLY A 72 -16.19 11.01 -0.39
C GLY A 72 -16.85 9.66 -0.70
N VAL A 73 -16.46 9.02 -1.81
CA VAL A 73 -16.93 7.68 -2.19
C VAL A 73 -15.97 6.64 -1.62
N SER A 74 -16.50 5.62 -0.92
CA SER A 74 -15.67 4.62 -0.23
C SER A 74 -14.83 3.74 -1.16
N TYR A 75 -15.24 3.59 -2.42
CA TYR A 75 -14.53 2.78 -3.42
C TYR A 75 -13.56 3.60 -4.28
N ASP A 76 -13.56 4.93 -4.14
CA ASP A 76 -12.62 5.78 -4.84
C ASP A 76 -11.30 5.79 -4.08
N VAL A 77 -10.26 5.31 -4.75
CA VAL A 77 -8.90 5.26 -4.19
C VAL A 77 -7.92 5.98 -5.11
N ALA A 78 -6.86 6.52 -4.54
CA ALA A 78 -5.78 7.12 -5.28
C ALA A 78 -4.45 6.71 -4.66
N LEU A 79 -3.48 6.32 -5.49
CA LEU A 79 -2.11 6.09 -5.01
C LEU A 79 -1.40 7.43 -4.87
N SER A 80 -0.62 7.58 -3.80
CA SER A 80 0.33 8.68 -3.62
C SER A 80 1.74 8.14 -3.87
N GLY A 81 2.41 8.66 -4.89
CA GLY A 81 3.73 8.18 -5.33
C GLY A 81 3.66 7.28 -6.55
N ASP A 82 4.70 6.47 -6.73
CA ASP A 82 4.84 5.60 -7.90
C ASP A 82 3.96 4.35 -7.76
N GLY A 83 3.50 3.84 -8.90
CA GLY A 83 2.70 2.60 -8.97
C GLY A 83 1.44 2.73 -9.81
N PHE A 84 0.86 1.57 -10.10
CA PHE A 84 -0.37 1.41 -10.88
C PHE A 84 -1.25 0.35 -10.23
N PHE A 85 -2.56 0.48 -10.42
CA PHE A 85 -3.51 -0.59 -10.16
C PHE A 85 -3.49 -1.58 -11.32
N THR A 86 -3.54 -2.86 -11.00
CA THR A 86 -3.68 -3.95 -11.97
C THR A 86 -5.15 -4.28 -12.14
N VAL A 87 -5.62 -4.34 -13.38
CA VAL A 87 -6.98 -4.77 -13.72
C VAL A 87 -6.92 -5.87 -14.76
N SER A 88 -7.83 -6.84 -14.71
CA SER A 88 -7.91 -7.90 -15.72
C SER A 88 -9.25 -7.84 -16.44
N ASP A 89 -9.23 -7.96 -17.75
CA ASP A 89 -10.45 -8.16 -18.52
C ASP A 89 -10.81 -9.66 -18.55
N LYS A 90 -11.91 -10.01 -17.88
CA LYS A 90 -12.50 -11.37 -17.92
C LYS A 90 -13.62 -11.51 -18.96
N ASN A 91 -14.05 -10.42 -19.60
CA ASN A 91 -15.21 -10.39 -20.49
C ASN A 91 -14.89 -10.79 -21.94
N ASN A 92 -13.61 -10.96 -22.31
CA ASN A 92 -13.24 -11.55 -23.58
C ASN A 92 -13.48 -13.07 -23.56
N GLY A 93 -14.73 -13.44 -23.85
CA GLY A 93 -15.21 -14.83 -23.92
C GLY A 93 -14.24 -15.74 -24.67
N GLY A 94 -13.57 -16.64 -23.93
CA GLY A 94 -12.77 -17.75 -24.45
C GLY A 94 -11.26 -17.54 -24.52
N GLY A 95 -10.71 -16.42 -24.04
CA GLY A 95 -9.25 -16.13 -24.05
C GLY A 95 -8.61 -16.06 -22.66
N THR A 96 -7.27 -16.12 -22.62
CA THR A 96 -6.47 -15.79 -21.41
C THR A 96 -6.75 -14.36 -20.99
N ALA A 97 -7.13 -14.16 -19.71
CA ALA A 97 -7.34 -12.82 -19.15
C ALA A 97 -6.09 -11.96 -19.35
N GLU A 98 -6.26 -10.78 -19.97
CA GLU A 98 -5.17 -9.83 -20.15
C GLU A 98 -5.09 -8.89 -18.94
N THR A 99 -3.88 -8.66 -18.45
CA THR A 99 -3.61 -7.74 -17.34
C THR A 99 -3.26 -6.36 -17.88
N TYR A 100 -4.04 -5.36 -17.47
CA TYR A 100 -3.82 -3.95 -17.75
C TYR A 100 -3.42 -3.20 -16.49
N TYR A 101 -2.82 -2.02 -16.69
CA TYR A 101 -2.38 -1.13 -15.61
C TYR A 101 -3.08 0.22 -15.74
N THR A 102 -3.67 0.70 -14.65
CA THR A 102 -4.37 1.98 -14.60
C THR A 102 -3.95 2.80 -13.38
N ARG A 103 -3.96 4.12 -13.53
CA ARG A 103 -3.80 5.06 -12.41
C ARG A 103 -5.13 5.63 -11.93
N ALA A 104 -6.21 5.39 -12.69
CA ALA A 104 -7.55 5.77 -12.30
C ALA A 104 -8.06 4.80 -11.24
N GLY A 105 -8.54 5.33 -10.12
CA GLY A 105 -9.09 4.53 -9.02
C GLY A 105 -10.55 4.84 -8.73
N ASN A 106 -11.32 5.17 -9.78
CA ASN A 106 -12.77 5.31 -9.73
C ASN A 106 -13.43 3.94 -9.85
N PHE A 107 -13.28 3.13 -8.82
CA PHE A 107 -13.78 1.75 -8.80
C PHE A 107 -15.23 1.67 -8.32
N ARG A 108 -15.90 0.58 -8.69
CA ARG A 108 -17.27 0.25 -8.30
C ARG A 108 -17.42 -1.24 -8.02
N MET A 109 -18.41 -1.60 -7.22
CA MET A 109 -18.78 -3.00 -7.05
C MET A 109 -19.48 -3.51 -8.32
N GLY A 110 -18.99 -4.60 -8.88
CA GLY A 110 -19.65 -5.32 -9.98
C GLY A 110 -20.73 -6.27 -9.49
N ASP A 111 -21.56 -6.76 -10.43
CA ASP A 111 -22.68 -7.67 -10.13
C ASP A 111 -22.23 -9.02 -9.54
N ASN A 112 -20.99 -9.41 -9.84
CA ASN A 112 -20.33 -10.62 -9.32
C ASN A 112 -19.65 -10.42 -7.96
N GLY A 113 -19.79 -9.24 -7.34
CA GLY A 113 -19.16 -8.92 -6.06
C GLY A 113 -17.66 -8.65 -6.15
N THR A 114 -17.10 -8.52 -7.36
CA THR A 114 -15.71 -8.08 -7.56
C THR A 114 -15.63 -6.57 -7.69
N LEU A 115 -14.49 -6.00 -7.30
CA LEU A 115 -14.22 -4.58 -7.53
C LEU A 115 -13.85 -4.39 -9.01
N GLN A 116 -14.54 -3.49 -9.70
CA GLN A 116 -14.36 -3.26 -11.13
C GLN A 116 -14.09 -1.79 -11.43
N ASP A 117 -13.38 -1.52 -12.52
CA ASP A 117 -13.21 -0.17 -13.05
C ASP A 117 -14.46 0.32 -13.82
N ALA A 118 -14.39 1.54 -14.36
CA ALA A 118 -15.46 2.12 -15.17
C ALA A 118 -15.71 1.38 -16.50
N ALA A 119 -14.73 0.60 -16.99
CA ALA A 119 -14.85 -0.23 -18.19
C ALA A 119 -15.36 -1.66 -17.89
N GLY A 120 -15.47 -2.05 -16.62
CA GLY A 120 -15.89 -3.39 -16.20
C GLY A 120 -14.74 -4.38 -16.03
N ASN A 121 -13.49 -3.92 -16.04
CA ASN A 121 -12.33 -4.76 -15.76
C ASN A 121 -12.22 -5.01 -14.26
N GLU A 122 -11.86 -6.22 -13.87
CA GLU A 122 -11.75 -6.61 -12.47
C GLU A 122 -10.42 -6.16 -11.88
N VAL A 123 -10.46 -5.41 -10.79
CA VAL A 123 -9.27 -5.00 -10.05
C VAL A 123 -8.63 -6.22 -9.41
N GLN A 124 -7.35 -6.42 -9.71
CA GLN A 124 -6.58 -7.53 -9.17
C GLN A 124 -6.08 -7.19 -7.78
N GLY A 125 -5.97 -8.23 -6.97
CA GLY A 125 -5.47 -8.14 -5.61
C GLY A 125 -5.33 -9.53 -5.01
N TRP A 126 -4.83 -9.57 -3.80
CA TRP A 126 -4.72 -10.79 -3.02
C TRP A 126 -6.05 -11.02 -2.30
N ILE A 127 -6.66 -12.19 -2.50
CA ILE A 127 -7.82 -12.59 -1.71
C ILE A 127 -7.35 -12.92 -0.30
N MET A 128 -8.19 -12.62 0.69
CA MET A 128 -7.94 -13.08 2.05
C MET A 128 -8.17 -14.60 2.09
N SER A 129 -7.20 -15.34 2.61
CA SER A 129 -7.40 -16.74 2.97
C SER A 129 -8.51 -16.86 4.02
N GLN A 130 -9.16 -18.02 4.09
CA GLN A 130 -10.02 -18.29 5.23
C GLN A 130 -9.18 -18.26 6.50
N ILE A 131 -9.63 -17.51 7.49
CA ILE A 131 -8.96 -17.39 8.79
C ILE A 131 -9.05 -18.75 9.48
N ASP A 132 -7.91 -19.32 9.82
CA ASP A 132 -7.79 -20.48 10.69
C ASP A 132 -7.78 -20.00 12.16
N SER A 133 -8.75 -20.45 12.96
CA SER A 133 -8.85 -20.06 14.36
C SER A 133 -7.68 -20.56 15.22
N ASP A 134 -7.01 -21.64 14.81
CA ASP A 134 -5.94 -22.26 15.58
C ASP A 134 -4.55 -21.70 15.20
N ALA A 135 -4.37 -21.31 13.94
CA ALA A 135 -3.10 -20.80 13.42
C ALA A 135 -3.02 -19.27 13.33
N ASP A 136 -4.10 -18.58 12.95
CA ASP A 136 -4.08 -17.13 12.67
C ASP A 136 -4.53 -16.28 13.85
N VAL A 137 -5.21 -16.88 14.84
CA VAL A 137 -5.77 -16.17 15.98
C VAL A 137 -5.03 -16.51 17.27
N VAL A 138 -4.20 -15.57 17.73
CA VAL A 138 -3.58 -15.65 19.06
C VAL A 138 -4.36 -14.75 20.02
N SER A 139 -5.09 -15.36 20.95
CA SER A 139 -5.89 -14.66 21.95
C SER A 139 -5.61 -15.21 23.35
N THR A 140 -5.64 -14.33 24.35
CA THR A 140 -5.61 -14.74 25.78
C THR A 140 -6.89 -15.45 26.20
N ASN A 141 -7.98 -15.31 25.43
CA ASN A 141 -9.23 -16.04 25.62
C ASN A 141 -9.43 -17.04 24.45
N PRO A 142 -9.34 -18.36 24.70
CA PRO A 142 -9.49 -19.40 23.69
C PRO A 142 -10.85 -19.43 22.99
N ASN A 143 -11.88 -18.80 23.55
CA ASN A 143 -13.23 -18.78 22.97
C ASN A 143 -13.44 -17.65 21.96
N ILE A 144 -12.44 -16.79 21.75
CA ILE A 144 -12.55 -15.60 20.90
C ILE A 144 -11.73 -15.81 19.64
N THR A 145 -12.43 -15.91 18.51
CA THR A 145 -11.84 -16.11 17.18
C THR A 145 -11.84 -14.86 16.30
N LYS A 146 -12.37 -13.73 16.82
CA LYS A 146 -12.43 -12.44 16.11
C LYS A 146 -12.48 -11.28 17.10
N PHE A 147 -12.06 -10.09 16.66
CA PHE A 147 -12.23 -8.88 17.45
C PHE A 147 -13.72 -8.60 17.73
N THR A 148 -14.09 -8.62 19.02
CA THR A 148 -15.40 -8.17 19.50
C THR A 148 -15.36 -6.68 19.85
N SER A 149 -16.51 -6.11 20.24
CA SER A 149 -16.61 -4.72 20.73
C SER A 149 -15.76 -4.44 21.97
N ASP A 150 -15.31 -5.48 22.67
CA ASP A 150 -14.54 -5.36 23.90
C ASP A 150 -13.07 -4.96 23.62
N TYR A 151 -12.57 -5.21 22.41
CA TYR A 151 -11.21 -4.91 21.98
C TYR A 151 -11.13 -3.53 21.32
N THR A 152 -11.18 -2.48 22.13
CA THR A 152 -11.26 -1.09 21.68
C THR A 152 -9.91 -0.43 21.43
N LYS A 153 -8.83 -0.93 22.04
CA LYS A 153 -7.48 -0.35 21.91
C LYS A 153 -6.68 -1.06 20.82
N LEU A 154 -6.23 -0.30 19.82
CA LEU A 154 -5.27 -0.81 18.83
C LEU A 154 -3.86 -0.76 19.44
N VAL A 155 -3.17 -1.89 19.45
CA VAL A 155 -1.75 -1.98 19.86
C VAL A 155 -0.87 -1.64 18.67
N SER A 156 -1.03 -2.42 17.60
CA SER A 156 -0.25 -2.30 16.38
C SER A 156 -1.01 -2.95 15.23
N SER A 157 -0.78 -2.43 14.03
CA SER A 157 -1.24 -3.03 12.78
C SER A 157 -0.11 -2.86 11.78
N GLN A 158 0.38 -3.96 11.23
CA GLN A 158 1.40 -3.93 10.19
C GLN A 158 1.02 -4.85 9.04
N VAL A 159 1.29 -4.36 7.84
CA VAL A 159 1.20 -5.16 6.62
C VAL A 159 2.61 -5.61 6.27
N VAL A 160 2.79 -6.93 6.23
CA VAL A 160 4.05 -7.61 5.91
C VAL A 160 3.89 -8.22 4.52
N SER A 161 4.78 -7.85 3.61
CA SER A 161 4.75 -8.35 2.23
C SER A 161 5.84 -9.39 2.06
N HIS A 162 5.44 -10.65 1.89
CA HIS A 162 6.34 -11.72 1.47
C HIS A 162 6.44 -11.76 -0.05
N SER A 163 7.32 -12.60 -0.57
CA SER A 163 7.46 -12.84 -2.01
C SER A 163 6.18 -13.38 -2.66
N THR A 164 5.39 -14.18 -1.93
CA THR A 164 4.26 -14.94 -2.48
C THR A 164 2.91 -14.62 -1.85
N TYR A 165 2.85 -13.85 -0.77
CA TYR A 165 1.62 -13.45 -0.10
C TYR A 165 1.82 -12.17 0.71
N VAL A 166 0.72 -11.57 1.14
CA VAL A 166 0.72 -10.42 2.04
C VAL A 166 -0.01 -10.83 3.30
N GLU A 167 0.62 -10.64 4.45
CA GLU A 167 0.04 -10.87 5.76
C GLU A 167 -0.27 -9.53 6.43
N THR A 168 -1.43 -9.41 7.08
CA THR A 168 -1.75 -8.26 7.91
C THR A 168 -1.87 -8.70 9.36
N ILE A 169 -0.88 -8.34 10.17
CA ILE A 169 -0.87 -8.63 11.60
C ILE A 169 -1.50 -7.45 12.31
N THR A 170 -2.67 -7.68 12.92
CA THR A 170 -3.37 -6.68 13.74
C THR A 170 -3.49 -7.17 15.16
N ALA A 171 -3.10 -6.36 16.13
CA ALA A 171 -3.24 -6.65 17.55
C ALA A 171 -4.12 -5.58 18.22
N LYS A 172 -5.17 -6.03 18.92
CA LYS A 172 -6.03 -5.18 19.75
C LYS A 172 -6.13 -5.72 21.17
N THR A 173 -6.34 -4.83 22.13
CA THR A 173 -6.57 -5.18 23.55
C THR A 173 -7.91 -4.64 24.02
N THR A 174 -8.38 -5.21 25.13
CA THR A 174 -9.38 -4.56 25.98
C THR A 174 -8.81 -3.28 26.60
N ASP A 175 -9.66 -2.37 27.06
CA ASP A 175 -9.18 -1.15 27.69
C ASP A 175 -8.45 -1.44 29.02
N TYR A 176 -7.11 -1.40 28.98
CA TYR A 176 -6.26 -1.69 30.13
C TYR A 176 -6.29 -0.58 31.18
N ASN A 177 -6.74 0.64 30.84
CA ASN A 177 -6.82 1.75 31.81
C ASN A 177 -7.99 1.59 32.79
N THR A 178 -9.05 0.88 32.39
CA THR A 178 -10.25 0.68 33.22
C THR A 178 -10.27 -0.68 33.90
N THR A 179 -9.42 -1.61 33.44
CA THR A 179 -9.36 -2.99 33.94
C THR A 179 -8.12 -3.29 34.78
N SER A 180 -7.09 -2.43 34.73
CA SER A 180 -5.90 -2.57 35.59
C SER A 180 -6.29 -2.36 37.06
N LYS A 181 -5.81 -3.24 37.93
CA LYS A 181 -5.93 -3.11 39.39
C LYS A 181 -4.56 -3.35 40.00
N ALA A 182 -4.22 -2.57 41.02
CA ALA A 182 -3.04 -2.83 41.84
C ALA A 182 -3.08 -4.24 42.43
N ASP A 183 -1.91 -4.84 42.67
CA ASP A 183 -1.85 -6.16 43.30
C ASP A 183 -2.52 -6.16 44.67
N SER A 184 -3.15 -7.29 45.00
CA SER A 184 -3.77 -7.47 46.31
C SER A 184 -2.70 -7.39 47.41
N LEU A 185 -3.02 -6.68 48.49
CA LEU A 185 -2.13 -6.52 49.64
C LEU A 185 -2.14 -7.71 50.60
N THR A 186 -2.95 -8.75 50.35
CA THR A 186 -3.32 -9.74 51.39
C THR A 186 -3.01 -11.22 51.08
N VAL A 187 -2.39 -11.58 49.94
CA VAL A 187 -2.17 -13.01 49.58
C VAL A 187 -0.74 -13.26 49.06
N PHE A 188 -0.13 -14.36 49.52
CA PHE A 188 1.28 -14.74 49.43
C PHE A 188 1.90 -14.77 48.01
N THR A 189 3.23 -14.56 47.97
CA THR A 189 4.18 -14.33 46.83
C THR A 189 3.70 -13.33 45.77
N GLY A 190 4.20 -12.08 45.84
CA GLY A 190 3.92 -11.03 44.86
C GLY A 190 2.88 -9.98 45.26
N ALA A 191 2.39 -10.00 46.51
CA ALA A 191 1.50 -8.96 47.03
C ALA A 191 2.17 -7.57 47.09
N GLY A 192 1.53 -6.57 46.47
CA GLY A 192 1.91 -5.15 46.55
C GLY A 192 3.12 -4.71 45.72
N TYR A 193 3.69 -5.57 44.86
CA TYR A 193 4.90 -5.25 44.10
C TYR A 193 4.65 -4.36 42.88
N LYS A 194 3.46 -4.41 42.27
CA LYS A 194 3.11 -3.52 41.14
C LYS A 194 1.85 -2.71 41.43
N THR A 195 2.00 -1.39 41.34
CA THR A 195 0.88 -0.45 41.33
C THR A 195 0.11 -0.55 40.02
N GLU A 196 -1.13 -0.06 40.01
CA GLU A 196 -1.95 0.03 38.79
C GLU A 196 -1.21 0.78 37.67
N SER A 197 -0.54 1.90 38.03
CA SER A 197 0.28 2.69 37.11
C SER A 197 1.51 1.93 36.60
N GLY A 198 2.13 1.09 37.43
CA GLY A 198 3.27 0.26 37.01
C GLY A 198 2.87 -0.79 35.98
N LYS A 199 1.70 -1.43 36.16
CA LYS A 199 1.16 -2.39 35.17
C LYS A 199 0.79 -1.71 33.86
N ILE A 200 0.23 -0.50 33.90
CA ILE A 200 -0.07 0.28 32.69
C ILE A 200 1.23 0.64 31.94
N ALA A 201 2.26 1.09 32.67
CA ALA A 201 3.56 1.42 32.08
C ALA A 201 4.22 0.19 31.42
N ASP A 202 4.18 -0.98 32.07
CA ASP A 202 4.69 -2.23 31.49
C ASP A 202 3.94 -2.62 30.21
N ILE A 203 2.60 -2.46 30.18
CA ILE A 203 1.78 -2.74 28.99
C ILE A 203 2.15 -1.80 27.86
N GLU A 204 2.33 -0.51 28.13
CA GLU A 204 2.76 0.47 27.13
C GLU A 204 4.16 0.15 26.59
N GLU A 205 5.11 -0.22 27.45
CA GLU A 205 6.45 -0.60 27.01
C GLU A 205 6.43 -1.87 26.17
N LEU A 206 5.66 -2.88 26.57
CA LEU A 206 5.47 -4.11 25.81
C LEU A 206 4.79 -3.84 24.47
N SER A 207 3.79 -2.95 24.43
CA SER A 207 3.12 -2.54 23.19
C SER A 207 4.11 -1.93 22.19
N LYS A 208 5.06 -1.12 22.69
CA LYS A 208 6.11 -0.48 21.90
C LYS A 208 7.17 -1.48 21.44
N ALA A 209 7.57 -2.41 22.32
CA ALA A 209 8.49 -3.50 21.97
C ALA A 209 7.90 -4.40 20.87
N TYR A 210 6.62 -4.75 21.00
CA TYR A 210 5.88 -5.52 20.00
C TYR A 210 5.79 -4.78 18.66
N ALA A 211 5.43 -3.50 18.66
CA ALA A 211 5.41 -2.68 17.44
C ALA A 211 6.79 -2.63 16.74
N THR A 212 7.86 -2.53 17.52
CA THR A 212 9.24 -2.54 17.01
C THR A 212 9.62 -3.89 16.42
N ALA A 213 9.23 -4.99 17.09
CA ALA A 213 9.46 -6.34 16.59
C ALA A 213 8.73 -6.60 15.27
N LEU A 214 7.46 -6.15 15.16
CA LEU A 214 6.70 -6.21 13.92
C LEU A 214 7.35 -5.38 12.80
N GLN A 215 7.91 -4.22 13.13
CA GLN A 215 8.61 -3.40 12.15
C GLN A 215 9.86 -4.10 11.62
N LYS A 216 10.65 -4.73 12.49
CA LYS A 216 11.80 -5.56 12.06
C LYS A 216 11.36 -6.75 11.20
N TYR A 217 10.28 -7.40 11.57
CA TYR A 217 9.72 -8.51 10.79
C TYR A 217 9.27 -8.05 9.40
N LYS A 218 8.68 -6.86 9.29
CA LYS A 218 8.33 -6.27 7.99
C LYS A 218 9.56 -5.99 7.11
N GLU A 219 10.68 -5.59 7.71
CA GLU A 219 11.92 -5.30 7.00
C GLU A 219 12.63 -6.57 6.50
N ASP A 220 12.55 -7.67 7.26
CA ASP A 220 13.10 -8.98 6.90
C ASP A 220 12.09 -10.12 7.21
N PRO A 221 11.09 -10.33 6.33
CA PRO A 221 9.99 -11.25 6.58
C PRO A 221 10.36 -12.73 6.40
N ASP A 222 11.39 -13.02 5.58
CA ASP A 222 11.87 -14.38 5.29
C ASP A 222 13.16 -14.71 6.08
N GLY A 223 13.57 -13.83 6.99
CA GLY A 223 14.71 -14.02 7.87
C GLY A 223 14.52 -15.21 8.81
N THR A 224 15.62 -15.86 9.20
CA THR A 224 15.57 -16.93 10.19
C THR A 224 15.15 -16.37 11.55
N SER A 225 14.00 -16.83 12.05
CA SER A 225 13.49 -16.41 13.36
C SER A 225 14.50 -16.72 14.46
N ALA A 226 14.85 -15.70 15.26
CA ALA A 226 15.58 -15.91 16.50
C ALA A 226 14.64 -16.52 17.55
N SER A 227 15.06 -17.60 18.20
CA SER A 227 14.28 -18.21 19.28
C SER A 227 13.96 -17.18 20.36
N ALA A 228 12.68 -17.09 20.75
CA ALA A 228 12.25 -16.23 21.85
C ALA A 228 13.01 -16.61 23.14
N VAL A 229 13.77 -15.68 23.68
CA VAL A 229 14.39 -15.83 25.01
C VAL A 229 13.34 -15.43 26.03
N THR A 230 12.83 -16.41 26.78
CA THR A 230 11.95 -16.17 27.93
C THR A 230 12.69 -15.31 28.96
N GLN A 231 12.24 -14.08 29.17
CA GLN A 231 12.71 -13.24 30.26
C GLN A 231 12.05 -13.69 31.56
N ILE A 232 12.60 -14.72 32.20
CA ILE A 232 12.23 -15.07 33.57
C ILE A 232 13.07 -14.16 34.47
N SER A 233 12.44 -13.16 35.08
CA SER A 233 13.07 -12.37 36.14
C SER A 233 13.22 -13.27 37.38
N TYR A 234 14.36 -13.93 37.53
CA TYR A 234 14.72 -14.57 38.78
C TYR A 234 14.99 -13.47 39.82
N ILE A 235 14.12 -13.39 40.82
CA ILE A 235 14.42 -12.64 42.05
C ILE A 235 15.17 -13.62 42.94
N ASP A 236 16.47 -13.41 43.07
CA ASP A 236 17.31 -14.15 44.02
C ASP A 236 17.00 -13.61 45.42
N PHE A 237 16.32 -14.42 46.23
CA PHE A 237 16.15 -14.10 47.64
C PHE A 237 17.43 -14.51 48.34
N GLU A 238 18.16 -13.54 48.93
CA GLU A 238 19.24 -13.86 49.85
C GLU A 238 18.72 -14.85 50.90
N ASP A 239 19.34 -16.03 50.94
CA ASP A 239 19.16 -17.01 52.00
C ASP A 239 19.60 -16.38 53.32
N GLN A 240 18.63 -15.79 54.05
CA GLN A 240 18.83 -15.38 55.42
C GLN A 240 18.85 -16.66 56.27
N GLY A 241 20.00 -17.35 56.23
CA GLY A 241 20.28 -18.45 57.13
C GLY A 241 20.29 -17.97 58.59
N GLY A 242 19.50 -18.64 59.43
CA GLY A 242 19.47 -18.45 60.89
C GLY A 242 18.10 -18.62 61.51
#